data_AF-A0A1V4HEV6-F1
#
_entry.id   AF-A0A1V4HEV6-F1
#
_cell.length_a   1.000
_cell.length_b   1.000
_cell.length_c   1.000
_cell.angle_alpha   90.00
_cell.angle_beta   90.00
_cell.angle_gamma   90.00
#
_symmetry.space_group_name_H-M   'P 1'
#
loop_
_entity.id
_entity.type
_entity.pdbx_description
1 polymer ?
#
loop_
_entity_poly.entity_id
_entity_poly.type
_entity_poly.pdbx_seq_one_letter_code
_entity_poly.pdbx_strand_id
1 'polypeptide(L)'
;MFHLWTHPKKFFDNEVNNRRLVWYSLPLILIANVVIAMIGLSLLEIPINSKMILFFIVIGGVVIPLYYIFNGIITALYALVATFVKSDLSMKRVYSLLINVTALPFMVSSIILLVILNNNNIYYVINMNFIQLIINVISLRLLYYGSVLYVQVSKTFALILCVVILLSQFSLIFVGVMRYAA
;
A
#
# COMPACT_ATOMS: atom_id res chain seq x y z
N MET A 1 10.94 5.37 -11.56
CA MET A 1 10.17 4.72 -10.48
C MET A 1 10.39 5.48 -9.17
N PHE A 2 11.61 5.50 -8.63
CA PHE A 2 11.96 6.16 -7.36
C PHE A 2 11.54 7.65 -7.22
N HIS A 3 11.48 8.39 -8.33
CA HIS A 3 11.10 9.81 -8.34
C HIS A 3 9.66 10.06 -7.85
N LEU A 4 8.74 9.10 -8.06
CA LEU A 4 7.35 9.18 -7.60
C LEU A 4 7.27 9.31 -6.07
N TRP A 5 7.98 8.45 -5.34
CA TRP A 5 7.93 8.40 -3.88
C TRP A 5 8.88 9.40 -3.19
N THR A 6 10.00 9.75 -3.82
CA THR A 6 10.96 10.71 -3.24
C THR A 6 10.62 12.18 -3.51
N HIS A 7 10.12 12.48 -4.71
CA HIS A 7 9.82 13.83 -5.17
C HIS A 7 8.41 13.92 -5.81
N PRO A 8 7.34 13.56 -5.06
CA PRO A 8 5.99 13.45 -5.59
C PRO A 8 5.47 14.74 -6.23
N LYS A 9 5.80 15.92 -5.67
CA LYS A 9 5.42 17.22 -6.23
C LYS A 9 5.92 17.38 -7.68
N LYS A 10 7.23 17.24 -7.90
CA LYS A 10 7.84 17.33 -9.24
C LYS A 10 7.28 16.30 -10.21
N PHE A 11 6.92 15.11 -9.72
CA PHE A 11 6.34 14.08 -10.55
C PHE A 11 4.94 14.47 -11.07
N PHE A 12 4.06 14.95 -10.19
CA PHE A 12 2.70 15.34 -10.55
C PHE A 12 2.60 16.71 -11.24
N ASP A 13 3.63 17.55 -11.16
CA ASP A 13 3.73 18.79 -11.94
C ASP A 13 3.93 18.51 -13.46
N ASN A 14 4.34 17.29 -13.84
CA ASN A 14 4.37 16.86 -15.24
C ASN A 14 3.01 16.24 -15.64
N GLU A 15 2.64 16.24 -16.92
CA GLU A 15 1.41 15.58 -17.37
C GLU A 15 1.45 14.05 -17.11
N VAL A 16 0.84 13.63 -15.99
CA VAL A 16 0.79 12.22 -15.57
C VAL A 16 -0.43 11.53 -16.15
N ASN A 17 -0.23 10.44 -16.89
CA ASN A 17 -1.31 9.57 -17.36
C ASN A 17 -1.59 8.42 -16.36
N ASN A 18 -2.86 8.03 -16.20
CA ASN A 18 -3.31 6.89 -15.39
C ASN A 18 -2.48 5.62 -15.67
N ARG A 19 -2.26 5.30 -16.95
CA ARG A 19 -1.52 4.11 -17.37
C ARG A 19 -0.10 4.11 -16.80
N ARG A 20 0.57 5.27 -16.85
CA ARG A 20 1.95 5.43 -16.38
C ARG A 20 2.04 5.25 -14.86
N LEU A 21 1.06 5.77 -14.11
CA LEU A 21 0.94 5.54 -12.66
C LEU A 21 0.81 4.05 -12.34
N VAL A 22 -0.13 3.33 -12.97
CA VAL A 22 -0.33 1.90 -12.70
C VAL A 22 0.94 1.09 -13.00
N TRP A 23 1.65 1.38 -14.09
CA TRP A 23 2.91 0.70 -14.41
C TRP A 23 4.00 0.90 -13.36
N TYR A 24 4.08 2.06 -12.70
CA TYR A 24 5.05 2.27 -11.63
C TYR A 24 4.77 1.42 -10.38
N SER A 25 3.50 1.11 -10.09
CA SER A 25 3.15 0.26 -8.96
C SER A 25 3.39 -1.23 -9.20
N LEU A 26 3.38 -1.66 -10.47
CA LEU A 26 3.33 -3.07 -10.86
C LEU A 26 4.54 -3.89 -10.36
N PRO A 27 5.80 -3.41 -10.45
CA PRO A 27 6.94 -4.14 -9.90
C PRO A 27 6.89 -4.28 -8.37
N LEU A 28 6.39 -3.27 -7.64
CA LEU A 28 6.25 -3.35 -6.17
C LEU A 28 5.22 -4.41 -5.77
N ILE A 29 4.10 -4.44 -6.48
CA ILE A 29 3.03 -5.42 -6.27
C ILE A 29 3.55 -6.84 -6.58
N LEU A 30 4.30 -7.02 -7.67
CA LEU A 30 4.91 -8.31 -8.01
C LEU A 30 5.86 -8.79 -6.91
N ILE A 31 6.74 -7.93 -6.39
CA ILE A 31 7.64 -8.28 -5.28
C ILE A 31 6.84 -8.68 -4.05
N ALA A 32 5.83 -7.88 -3.68
CA ALA A 32 4.95 -8.17 -2.54
C ALA A 32 4.30 -9.56 -2.66
N ASN A 33 3.79 -9.88 -3.85
CA ASN A 33 3.13 -11.16 -4.11
C ASN A 33 4.08 -12.35 -4.03
N VAL A 34 5.30 -12.20 -4.55
CA VAL A 34 6.33 -13.25 -4.42
C VAL A 34 6.60 -13.54 -2.95
N VAL A 35 6.72 -12.50 -2.11
CA VAL A 35 6.95 -12.65 -0.67
C VAL A 35 5.75 -13.31 0.03
N ILE A 36 4.52 -12.87 -0.25
CA ILE A 36 3.31 -13.47 0.35
C ILE A 36 3.19 -14.94 -0.05
N ALA A 37 3.49 -15.28 -1.29
CA ALA A 37 3.44 -16.66 -1.74
C ALA A 37 4.54 -17.51 -1.10
N MET A 38 5.75 -16.97 -0.88
CA MET A 38 6.79 -17.65 -0.10
C MET A 38 6.31 -17.96 1.33
N ILE A 39 5.60 -17.03 1.97
CA ILE A 39 4.98 -17.26 3.29
C ILE A 39 3.93 -18.38 3.20
N GLY A 40 3.01 -18.32 2.24
CA GLY A 40 1.99 -19.36 2.07
C GLY A 40 2.60 -20.75 1.84
N LEU A 41 3.70 -20.82 1.07
CA LEU A 41 4.42 -22.06 0.81
C LEU A 41 5.23 -22.59 1.99
N SER A 42 5.72 -21.72 2.88
CA SER A 42 6.45 -22.17 4.08
C SER A 42 5.51 -22.77 5.13
N LEU A 43 4.25 -22.33 5.15
CA LEU A 43 3.20 -22.83 6.05
C LEU A 43 2.57 -24.16 5.57
N LEU A 44 2.74 -24.54 4.31
CA LEU A 44 2.14 -25.74 3.73
C LEU A 44 3.15 -26.90 3.63
N GLU A 45 2.84 -28.01 4.30
CA GLU A 45 3.61 -29.26 4.28
C GLU A 45 3.33 -30.12 3.02
N ILE A 46 3.54 -29.54 1.83
CA ILE A 46 3.28 -30.19 0.54
C ILE A 46 4.61 -30.46 -0.18
N PRO A 47 4.76 -31.53 -0.98
CA PRO A 47 5.95 -31.76 -1.82
C PRO A 47 6.31 -30.59 -2.76
N ILE A 48 7.61 -30.40 -3.00
CA ILE A 48 8.22 -29.22 -3.68
C ILE A 48 7.64 -28.94 -5.07
N ASN A 49 7.38 -29.98 -5.89
CA ASN A 49 6.85 -29.79 -7.24
C ASN A 49 5.41 -29.23 -7.22
N SER A 50 4.59 -29.68 -6.27
CA SER A 50 3.23 -29.17 -6.07
C SER A 50 3.24 -27.74 -5.50
N LYS A 51 4.29 -27.36 -4.75
CA LYS A 51 4.47 -25.98 -4.26
C LYS A 51 4.63 -24.96 -5.40
N MET A 52 5.34 -25.30 -6.48
CA MET A 52 5.52 -24.37 -7.61
C MET A 52 4.21 -24.08 -8.35
N ILE A 53 3.36 -25.08 -8.58
CA ILE A 53 2.07 -24.86 -9.24
C ILE A 53 1.15 -24.04 -8.32
N LEU A 54 1.12 -24.38 -7.03
CA LEU A 54 0.33 -23.64 -6.03
C LEU A 54 0.78 -22.18 -5.91
N PHE A 55 2.08 -21.91 -6.01
CA PHE A 55 2.65 -20.56 -6.01
C PHE A 55 2.04 -19.67 -7.11
N PHE A 56 2.01 -20.17 -8.36
CA PHE A 56 1.44 -19.42 -9.47
C PHE A 56 -0.07 -19.23 -9.32
N ILE A 57 -0.79 -20.23 -8.79
CA ILE A 57 -2.22 -20.12 -8.52
C ILE A 57 -2.50 -19.09 -7.41
N VAL A 58 -1.73 -19.10 -6.33
CA VAL A 58 -1.90 -18.15 -5.21
C VAL A 58 -1.59 -16.72 -5.66
N ILE A 59 -0.46 -16.50 -6.34
CA ILE A 59 -0.08 -15.16 -6.84
C ILE A 59 -1.08 -14.66 -7.87
N GLY A 60 -1.31 -15.45 -8.92
CA GLY A 60 -2.09 -15.04 -10.09
C GLY A 60 -3.60 -15.05 -9.85
N GLY A 61 -4.09 -16.04 -9.11
CA GLY A 61 -5.53 -16.28 -8.90
C GLY A 61 -6.10 -15.64 -7.64
N VAL A 62 -5.27 -15.35 -6.63
CA VAL A 62 -5.77 -14.88 -5.32
C VAL A 62 -5.21 -13.51 -4.95
N VAL A 63 -3.88 -13.38 -4.81
CA VAL A 63 -3.31 -12.16 -4.21
C VAL A 63 -3.44 -10.94 -5.15
N ILE A 64 -3.12 -11.09 -6.44
CA ILE A 64 -3.25 -10.00 -7.42
C ILE A 64 -4.71 -9.51 -7.54
N PRO A 65 -5.70 -10.39 -7.79
CA PRO A 65 -7.10 -9.96 -7.85
C PRO A 65 -7.58 -9.30 -6.57
N LEU A 66 -7.27 -9.88 -5.40
CA LEU A 66 -7.66 -9.30 -4.11
C LEU A 66 -7.05 -7.91 -3.92
N TYR A 67 -5.77 -7.72 -4.25
CA TYR A 67 -5.12 -6.41 -4.14
C TYR A 67 -5.87 -5.33 -4.94
N TYR A 68 -6.28 -5.64 -6.18
CA TYR A 68 -7.03 -4.69 -7.02
C TYR A 68 -8.47 -4.46 -6.53
N ILE A 69 -9.14 -5.50 -6.00
CA ILE A 69 -10.49 -5.39 -5.42
C ILE A 69 -10.45 -4.53 -4.16
N PHE A 70 -9.52 -4.79 -3.23
CA PHE A 70 -9.35 -3.99 -2.02
C PHE A 70 -9.05 -2.52 -2.35
N ASN A 71 -8.20 -2.26 -3.34
CA ASN A 71 -7.97 -0.90 -3.82
C ASN A 71 -9.24 -0.26 -4.43
N GLY A 72 -10.10 -1.05 -5.06
CA GLY A 72 -11.41 -0.61 -5.53
C GLY A 72 -12.31 -0.16 -4.38
N ILE A 73 -12.34 -0.93 -3.30
CA ILE A 73 -13.10 -0.59 -2.08
C ILE A 73 -12.53 0.69 -1.44
N ILE A 74 -11.21 0.80 -1.27
CA ILE A 74 -10.56 2.00 -0.72
C ILE A 74 -10.85 3.23 -1.60
N THR A 75 -10.87 3.05 -2.92
CA THR A 75 -11.24 4.11 -3.87
C THR A 75 -12.67 4.56 -3.69
N ALA A 76 -13.62 3.63 -3.54
CA ALA A 76 -15.01 3.97 -3.29
C ALA A 76 -15.18 4.74 -1.97
N LEU A 77 -14.51 4.30 -0.90
CA LEU A 77 -14.51 5.00 0.38
C LEU A 77 -13.91 6.40 0.29
N TYR A 78 -12.74 6.55 -0.34
CA TYR A 78 -12.12 7.84 -0.56
C TYR A 78 -13.04 8.76 -1.37
N ALA A 79 -13.61 8.25 -2.46
CA ALA A 79 -14.48 9.02 -3.33
C ALA A 79 -15.73 9.49 -2.59
N LEU A 80 -16.34 8.64 -1.76
CA LEU A 80 -17.51 9.01 -0.94
C LEU A 80 -17.20 10.17 0.00
N VAL A 81 -16.04 10.16 0.66
CA VAL A 81 -15.62 11.28 1.52
C VAL A 81 -15.29 12.53 0.69
N ALA A 82 -14.65 12.36 -0.46
CA ALA A 82 -14.23 13.45 -1.31
C ALA A 82 -15.38 14.11 -2.10
N THR A 83 -16.48 13.39 -2.36
CA THR A 83 -17.66 13.92 -3.05
C THR A 83 -18.35 15.05 -2.28
N PHE A 84 -18.20 15.08 -0.94
CA PHE A 84 -18.68 16.20 -0.12
C PHE A 84 -17.92 17.51 -0.39
N VAL A 85 -16.73 17.43 -0.99
CA VAL A 85 -15.86 18.59 -1.26
C VAL A 85 -15.78 18.89 -2.76
N LYS A 86 -15.88 17.87 -3.61
CA LYS A 86 -15.83 18.01 -5.07
C LYS A 86 -16.77 17.02 -5.74
N SER A 87 -17.78 17.52 -6.45
CA SER A 87 -18.77 16.69 -7.16
C SER A 87 -18.15 15.93 -8.34
N ASP A 88 -17.30 16.57 -9.14
CA ASP A 88 -16.70 15.99 -10.36
C ASP A 88 -15.37 15.29 -10.08
N LEU A 89 -15.44 14.14 -9.40
CA LEU A 89 -14.29 13.29 -9.13
C LEU A 89 -14.13 12.20 -10.20
N SER A 90 -12.98 12.19 -10.88
CA SER A 90 -12.64 11.10 -11.79
C SER A 90 -12.19 9.87 -11.02
N MET A 91 -13.08 8.88 -10.88
CA MET A 91 -12.79 7.60 -10.20
C MET A 91 -11.54 6.91 -10.73
N LYS A 92 -11.27 6.99 -12.04
CA LYS A 92 -10.06 6.42 -12.67
C LYS A 92 -8.77 7.04 -12.14
N ARG A 93 -8.75 8.35 -11.90
CA ARG A 93 -7.59 9.07 -11.35
C ARG A 93 -7.39 8.73 -9.87
N VAL A 94 -8.48 8.70 -9.10
CA VAL A 94 -8.44 8.33 -7.67
C VAL A 94 -7.93 6.90 -7.52
N TYR A 95 -8.46 5.95 -8.29
CA TYR A 95 -8.02 4.56 -8.29
C TYR A 95 -6.53 4.41 -8.64
N SER A 96 -6.09 5.08 -9.71
CA SER A 96 -4.69 5.02 -10.16
C SER A 96 -3.73 5.63 -9.13
N LEU A 97 -4.15 6.68 -8.43
CA LEU A 97 -3.39 7.26 -7.32
C LEU A 97 -3.32 6.28 -6.15
N LEU A 98 -4.46 5.74 -5.70
CA LEU A 98 -4.52 4.90 -4.51
C LEU A 98 -3.72 3.61 -4.69
N ILE A 99 -3.76 2.97 -5.85
CA ILE A 99 -2.89 1.82 -6.17
C ILE A 99 -1.41 2.14 -5.91
N ASN A 100 -0.95 3.34 -6.28
CA ASN A 100 0.45 3.74 -6.08
C ASN A 100 0.76 4.09 -4.63
N VAL A 101 -0.20 4.69 -3.93
CA VAL A 101 -0.10 5.01 -2.50
C VAL A 101 -0.01 3.72 -1.68
N THR A 102 -0.75 2.67 -2.03
CA THR A 102 -0.76 1.41 -1.27
C THR A 102 0.33 0.43 -1.69
N ALA A 103 0.88 0.52 -2.90
CA ALA A 103 1.82 -0.48 -3.43
C ALA A 103 3.11 -0.59 -2.60
N LEU A 104 3.71 0.55 -2.22
CA LEU A 104 4.94 0.55 -1.43
C LEU A 104 4.70 0.06 0.01
N PRO A 105 3.69 0.55 0.75
CA PRO A 105 3.31 -0.02 2.05
C PRO A 105 3.03 -1.51 1.97
N PHE A 106 2.29 -1.97 0.97
CA PHE A 106 1.94 -3.38 0.81
C PHE A 106 3.18 -4.27 0.62
N MET A 107 4.12 -3.86 -0.23
CA MET A 107 5.39 -4.57 -0.41
C MET A 107 6.19 -4.64 0.89
N VAL A 108 6.33 -3.51 1.61
CA VAL A 108 7.10 -3.46 2.86
C VAL A 108 6.42 -4.30 3.94
N SER A 109 5.11 -4.20 4.09
CA SER A 109 4.35 -5.03 5.05
C SER A 109 4.51 -6.52 4.77
N SER A 110 4.54 -6.92 3.49
CA SER A 110 4.77 -8.32 3.09
C SER A 110 6.15 -8.81 3.55
N ILE A 111 7.20 -8.00 3.36
CA ILE A 111 8.56 -8.31 3.81
C ILE A 111 8.64 -8.38 5.33
N ILE A 112 8.04 -7.41 6.03
CA ILE A 112 7.99 -7.38 7.49
C ILE A 112 7.32 -8.65 8.03
N LEU A 113 6.19 -9.06 7.44
CA LEU A 113 5.49 -10.27 7.85
C LEU A 113 6.38 -11.52 7.70
N LEU A 114 7.12 -11.64 6.60
CA LEU A 114 8.07 -12.74 6.40
C LEU A 114 9.17 -12.73 7.47
N VAL A 115 9.69 -11.56 7.83
CA VAL A 115 10.72 -11.45 8.88
C VAL A 115 10.18 -11.83 10.24
N ILE A 116 8.98 -11.35 10.61
CA ILE A 116 8.35 -11.65 11.90
C ILE A 116 8.08 -13.16 12.03
N LEU A 117 7.55 -13.80 11.00
CA LEU A 117 7.29 -15.25 11.02
C LEU A 117 8.55 -16.10 11.22
N ASN A 118 9.71 -15.61 10.77
CA ASN A 118 10.98 -16.33 10.90
C ASN A 118 11.81 -15.89 12.12
N ASN A 119 11.44 -14.78 12.78
CA ASN A 119 12.16 -14.23 13.93
C ASN A 119 11.18 -13.69 14.98
N ASN A 120 10.95 -14.48 16.04
CA ASN A 120 10.03 -14.13 17.14
C ASN A 120 10.61 -13.13 18.16
N ASN A 121 11.61 -12.32 17.79
CA ASN A 121 12.26 -11.41 18.71
C ASN A 121 11.58 -10.02 18.68
N ILE A 122 11.13 -9.57 19.86
CA ILE A 122 10.40 -8.31 20.05
C ILE A 122 11.15 -7.08 19.54
N TYR A 123 12.48 -7.06 19.63
CA TYR A 123 13.29 -5.95 19.11
C TYR A 123 13.16 -5.81 17.58
N TYR A 124 13.08 -6.94 16.86
CA TYR A 124 12.89 -6.93 15.41
C TYR A 124 11.47 -6.48 15.05
N VAL A 125 10.45 -6.94 15.80
CA VAL A 125 9.06 -6.51 15.61
C VAL A 125 8.93 -5.00 15.77
N ILE A 126 9.52 -4.43 16.81
CA ILE A 126 9.50 -2.97 17.07
C ILE A 126 10.19 -2.21 15.93
N ASN A 127 11.43 -2.59 15.58
CA ASN A 127 12.19 -1.92 14.51
C ASN A 127 11.49 -1.99 13.15
N MET A 128 10.87 -3.12 12.81
CA MET A 128 10.12 -3.27 11.57
C MET A 128 8.86 -2.41 11.54
N ASN A 129 8.15 -2.27 12.66
CA ASN A 129 7.01 -1.37 12.75
C ASN A 129 7.41 0.11 12.59
N PHE A 130 8.59 0.53 13.09
CA PHE A 130 9.13 1.86 12.81
C PHE A 130 9.42 2.08 11.32
N ILE A 131 10.00 1.08 10.63
CA ILE A 131 10.23 1.14 9.18
C ILE A 131 8.89 1.28 8.44
N GLN A 132 7.87 0.49 8.81
CA GLN A 132 6.54 0.60 8.24
C GLN A 132 5.95 2.01 8.40
N LEU A 133 6.18 2.64 9.56
CA LEU A 133 5.69 3.99 9.82
C LEU A 133 6.35 5.03 8.90
N ILE A 134 7.66 4.94 8.68
CA ILE A 134 8.38 5.81 7.74
C ILE A 134 7.81 5.66 6.32
N ILE A 135 7.59 4.42 5.88
CA ILE A 135 7.02 4.13 4.56
C ILE A 135 5.59 4.64 4.42
N ASN A 136 4.79 4.54 5.47
CA ASN A 136 3.45 5.10 5.52
C ASN A 136 3.47 6.63 5.38
N VAL A 137 4.38 7.33 6.07
CA VAL A 137 4.55 8.79 5.93
C VAL A 137 4.93 9.18 4.48
N ILE A 138 5.84 8.44 3.86
CA ILE A 138 6.22 8.64 2.44
C ILE A 138 5.00 8.44 1.53
N SER A 139 4.19 7.43 1.80
CA SER A 139 3.00 7.10 1.01
C SER A 139 1.89 8.14 1.19
N LEU A 140 1.72 8.69 2.39
CA LEU A 140 0.80 9.80 2.67
C LEU A 140 1.25 11.10 2.00
N ARG A 141 2.56 11.33 1.90
CA ARG A 141 3.09 12.45 1.11
C ARG A 141 2.70 12.29 -0.37
N LEU A 142 2.80 11.08 -0.91
CA LEU A 142 2.33 10.79 -2.28
C LEU A 142 0.83 11.02 -2.42
N LEU A 143 0.02 10.55 -1.46
CA LEU A 143 -1.42 10.76 -1.42
C LEU A 143 -1.78 12.25 -1.41
N TYR A 144 -1.10 13.06 -0.58
CA TYR A 144 -1.33 14.50 -0.48
C TYR A 144 -1.10 15.20 -1.83
N TYR A 145 0.10 15.05 -2.42
CA TYR A 145 0.40 15.72 -3.68
C TYR A 145 -0.43 15.18 -4.84
N GLY A 146 -0.70 13.88 -4.89
CA GLY A 146 -1.59 13.29 -5.89
C GLY A 146 -3.03 13.78 -5.75
N SER A 147 -3.54 13.91 -4.53
CA SER A 147 -4.89 14.44 -4.30
C SER A 147 -5.01 15.89 -4.76
N VAL A 148 -3.99 16.72 -4.48
CA VAL A 148 -4.01 18.16 -4.79
C VAL A 148 -3.72 18.44 -6.27
N LEU A 149 -2.69 17.83 -6.85
CA LEU A 149 -2.22 18.17 -8.20
C LEU A 149 -2.89 17.32 -9.29
N TYR A 150 -3.18 16.05 -8.98
CA TYR A 150 -3.68 15.10 -9.97
C TYR A 150 -5.20 14.90 -9.93
N VAL A 151 -5.75 14.68 -8.73
CA VAL A 151 -7.21 14.57 -8.50
C VAL A 151 -7.86 15.96 -8.38
N GLN A 152 -7.06 16.99 -8.09
CA GLN A 152 -7.46 18.39 -7.97
C GLN A 152 -8.50 18.60 -6.85
N VAL A 153 -8.23 18.04 -5.67
CA VAL A 153 -8.99 18.28 -4.44
C VAL A 153 -8.35 19.43 -3.65
N SER A 154 -9.09 20.09 -2.77
CA SER A 154 -8.58 21.20 -1.96
C SER A 154 -7.42 20.75 -1.05
N LYS A 155 -6.42 21.62 -0.88
CA LYS A 155 -5.23 21.36 -0.04
C LYS A 155 -5.61 21.03 1.40
N THR A 156 -6.57 21.78 1.95
CA THR A 156 -7.05 21.60 3.33
C THR A 156 -7.66 20.22 3.53
N PHE A 157 -8.52 19.78 2.62
CA PHE A 157 -9.12 18.45 2.70
C PHE A 157 -8.07 17.34 2.58
N ALA A 158 -7.17 17.45 1.60
CA ALA A 158 -6.10 16.47 1.41
C ALA A 158 -5.19 16.36 2.65
N LEU A 159 -4.90 17.49 3.30
CA LEU A 159 -4.12 17.51 4.55
C LEU A 159 -4.86 16.81 5.69
N ILE A 160 -6.13 17.19 5.94
CA ILE A 160 -6.95 16.59 7.01
C ILE A 160 -7.04 15.07 6.82
N LEU A 161 -7.32 14.63 5.59
CA LEU A 161 -7.41 13.21 5.27
C LEU A 161 -6.09 12.48 5.57
N CYS A 162 -4.94 13.04 5.13
CA CYS A 162 -3.64 12.43 5.42
C CYS A 162 -3.34 12.36 6.92
N VAL A 163 -3.71 13.39 7.70
CA VAL A 163 -3.53 13.39 9.16
C VAL A 163 -4.40 12.32 9.83
N VAL A 164 -5.67 12.20 9.44
CA VAL A 164 -6.57 11.16 9.97
C VAL A 164 -6.05 9.77 9.66
N ILE A 165 -5.59 9.53 8.43
CA ILE A 165 -5.01 8.23 8.05
C ILE A 165 -3.73 7.97 8.85
N LEU A 166 -2.83 8.95 8.99
CA LEU A 166 -1.60 8.80 9.77
C LEU A 166 -1.89 8.42 11.23
N LEU A 167 -2.82 9.12 11.87
CA LEU A 167 -3.22 8.85 13.25
C LEU A 167 -3.81 7.45 13.38
N SER A 168 -4.69 7.04 12.46
CA SER A 168 -5.28 5.70 12.47
C SER A 168 -4.21 4.60 12.36
N GLN A 169 -3.20 4.78 11.49
CA GLN A 169 -2.11 3.85 11.32
C GLN A 169 -1.19 3.80 12.54
N PHE A 170 -0.88 4.95 13.13
CA PHE A 170 -0.11 5.03 14.37
C PHE A 170 -0.82 4.28 15.51
N SER A 171 -2.13 4.49 15.68
CA SER A 171 -2.93 3.79 16.68
C SER A 171 -2.94 2.28 16.47
N LEU A 172 -3.11 1.81 15.22
CA LEU A 172 -3.09 0.37 14.91
C LEU A 172 -1.73 -0.27 15.20
N ILE A 173 -0.64 0.39 14.80
CA ILE A 173 0.72 -0.09 15.08
C ILE A 173 0.96 -0.14 16.59
N PHE A 174 0.60 0.92 17.31
CA PHE A 174 0.78 0.99 18.76
C PHE A 174 0.02 -0.13 19.49
N VAL A 175 -1.25 -0.34 19.14
CA VAL A 175 -2.06 -1.44 19.70
C VAL A 175 -1.44 -2.80 19.36
N GLY A 176 -0.95 -2.98 18.13
CA GLY A 176 -0.28 -4.22 17.70
C GLY A 176 0.97 -4.53 18.51
N VAL A 177 1.84 -3.53 18.74
CA VAL A 177 3.05 -3.68 19.54
C VAL A 177 2.72 -3.97 21.00
N MET A 178 1.78 -3.23 21.61
CA MET A 178 1.37 -3.44 23.00
C MET A 178 0.83 -4.84 23.24
N ARG A 179 0.02 -5.37 22.31
CA ARG A 179 -0.51 -6.75 22.40
C ARG A 179 0.55 -7.82 22.21
N TYR A 180 1.60 -7.54 21.46
CA TYR A 180 2.72 -8.47 21.29
C TYR A 180 3.65 -8.49 22.51
N ALA A 181 3.74 -7.37 23.25
CA ALA A 181 4.61 -7.23 24.41
C ALA A 181 3.99 -7.71 25.73
N ALA A 182 2.67 -7.85 25.80
CA ALA A 182 1.91 -8.30 26.97
C ALA A 182 1.70 -9.82 26.96
#